data_AF-A0A5E4A6W8-F1
#
_entry.id   AF-A0A5E4A6W8-F1
#
_cell.length_a   1.000
_cell.length_b   1.000
_cell.length_c   1.000
_cell.angle_alpha   90.00
_cell.angle_beta   90.00
_cell.angle_gamma   90.00
#
_symmetry.space_group_name_H-M   'P 1'
#
loop_
_entity.id
_entity.type
_entity.pdbx_description
1 polymer ?
#
loop_
_entity_poly.entity_id
_entity_poly.type
_entity_poly.pdbx_seq_one_letter_code
_entity_poly.pdbx_strand_id
1 'polypeptide(L)'
;MPNGSKFLLTTKSLGNVLPQVAKMFPNMKVQLQVSVSTPPQLNMQPTGLTLTPKLEVQAFVILPNSSLAPLFLLSMTASAALEVGARSNRLVGELQVDRLILKLKRSNIGPFQVELLQTVMDYVVHTVLLPRVNGKKLWRNDRLLVLGKEGGVDGLGDTSCLAQL
;
A
#
# COMPACT_ATOMS: atom_id res chain seq x y z
N MET A 1 8.82 3.89 -1.58
CA MET A 1 9.99 3.00 -1.32
C MET A 1 10.63 2.69 -2.65
N PRO A 2 11.89 3.06 -2.93
CA PRO A 2 12.65 2.43 -3.99
C PRO A 2 13.23 1.12 -3.44
N ASN A 3 13.13 0.05 -4.23
CA ASN A 3 13.48 -1.35 -3.94
C ASN A 3 12.37 -2.13 -3.22
N GLY A 4 11.72 -3.01 -3.97
CA GLY A 4 10.57 -3.80 -3.56
C GLY A 4 10.77 -4.64 -2.30
N SER A 5 9.68 -5.00 -1.64
CA SER A 5 9.71 -5.84 -0.44
C SER A 5 9.72 -7.32 -0.82
N LYS A 6 10.58 -8.09 -0.15
CA LYS A 6 10.66 -9.56 -0.30
C LYS A 6 9.99 -10.24 0.89
N PHE A 7 9.14 -11.22 0.62
CA PHE A 7 8.44 -12.02 1.63
C PHE A 7 8.65 -13.50 1.37
N LEU A 8 8.91 -14.27 2.42
CA LEU A 8 9.13 -15.71 2.32
C LEU A 8 7.89 -16.46 2.82
N LEU A 9 7.42 -17.39 2.00
CA LEU A 9 6.33 -18.32 2.28
C LEU A 9 6.83 -19.75 2.01
N THR A 10 6.04 -20.75 2.35
CA THR A 10 6.32 -22.14 1.98
C THR A 10 5.41 -22.58 0.84
N THR A 11 5.86 -23.54 0.02
CA THR A 11 4.97 -24.13 -0.99
C THR A 11 3.82 -24.90 -0.35
N LYS A 12 3.97 -25.38 0.89
CA LYS A 12 2.86 -25.96 1.68
C LYS A 12 1.78 -24.93 2.00
N SER A 13 2.15 -23.76 2.54
CA SER A 13 1.17 -22.71 2.87
C SER A 13 0.48 -22.16 1.62
N LEU A 14 1.23 -21.93 0.54
CA LEU A 14 0.65 -21.49 -0.73
C LEU A 14 -0.15 -22.61 -1.41
N GLY A 15 0.23 -23.87 -1.22
CA GLY A 15 -0.42 -25.06 -1.76
C GLY A 15 -1.85 -25.28 -1.27
N ASN A 16 -2.19 -24.78 -0.07
CA ASN A 16 -3.56 -24.80 0.44
C ASN A 16 -4.51 -23.95 -0.44
N VAL A 17 -3.97 -22.95 -1.12
CA VAL A 17 -4.71 -22.00 -1.96
C VAL A 17 -4.51 -22.33 -3.44
N LEU A 18 -3.29 -22.70 -3.83
CA LEU A 18 -2.89 -23.09 -5.18
C LEU A 18 -2.26 -24.48 -5.16
N PRO A 19 -3.07 -25.57 -5.17
CA PRO A 19 -2.58 -26.94 -5.04
C PRO A 19 -1.52 -27.33 -6.08
N GLN A 20 -1.59 -26.75 -7.27
CA GLN A 20 -0.60 -26.96 -8.34
C GLN A 20 0.82 -26.56 -7.94
N VAL A 21 1.00 -25.54 -7.09
CA VAL A 21 2.33 -25.13 -6.60
C VAL A 21 2.94 -26.22 -5.73
N ALA A 22 2.17 -26.81 -4.80
CA ALA A 22 2.65 -27.88 -3.93
C ALA A 22 2.93 -29.18 -4.71
N LYS A 23 2.16 -29.46 -5.78
CA LYS A 23 2.39 -30.62 -6.66
C LYS A 23 3.67 -30.48 -7.49
N MET A 24 3.89 -29.31 -8.11
CA MET A 24 5.06 -29.07 -8.98
C MET A 24 6.34 -28.84 -8.18
N PHE A 25 6.24 -28.21 -6.99
CA PHE A 25 7.37 -27.80 -6.18
C PHE A 25 7.19 -28.23 -4.70
N PRO A 26 7.24 -29.53 -4.41
CA PRO A 26 7.05 -30.02 -3.04
C PRO A 26 8.20 -29.58 -2.12
N ASN A 27 7.87 -29.20 -0.88
CA ASN A 27 8.82 -28.86 0.19
C ASN A 27 9.81 -27.73 -0.14
N MET A 28 9.41 -26.77 -0.97
CA MET A 28 10.23 -25.61 -1.33
C MET A 28 9.76 -24.32 -0.64
N LYS A 29 10.62 -23.29 -0.69
CA LYS A 29 10.27 -21.94 -0.23
C LYS A 29 9.79 -21.09 -1.41
N VAL A 30 8.85 -20.20 -1.14
CA VAL A 30 8.33 -19.23 -2.10
C VAL A 30 8.79 -17.84 -1.68
N GLN A 31 9.24 -17.05 -2.64
CA GLN A 31 9.56 -15.65 -2.45
C GLN A 31 8.58 -14.78 -3.23
N LEU A 32 7.85 -13.93 -2.51
CA LEU A 32 7.05 -12.85 -3.11
C LEU A 32 7.91 -11.59 -3.18
N GLN A 33 7.97 -10.97 -4.34
CA GLN A 33 8.57 -9.65 -4.54
C GLN A 33 7.47 -8.66 -4.87
N VAL A 34 7.31 -7.64 -4.03
CA VAL A 34 6.31 -6.58 -4.21
C VAL A 34 7.01 -5.29 -4.62
N SER A 35 6.65 -4.74 -5.77
CA SER A 35 7.17 -3.49 -6.31
C SER A 35 6.05 -2.50 -6.60
N VAL A 36 6.39 -1.21 -6.63
CA VAL A 36 5.48 -0.15 -7.07
C VAL A 36 5.57 -0.05 -8.59
N SER A 37 4.45 -0.23 -9.30
CA SER A 37 4.43 -0.14 -10.76
C SER A 37 4.58 1.30 -11.24
N THR A 38 3.90 2.21 -10.56
CA THR A 38 3.90 3.65 -10.87
C THR A 38 3.78 4.44 -9.57
N PRO A 39 4.36 5.65 -9.47
CA PRO A 39 4.15 6.52 -8.32
C PRO A 39 2.65 6.65 -7.99
N PRO A 40 2.24 6.42 -6.73
CA PRO A 40 0.83 6.53 -6.35
C PRO A 40 0.39 7.99 -6.47
N GLN A 41 -0.80 8.20 -7.02
CA GLN A 41 -1.41 9.52 -7.10
C GLN A 41 -2.16 9.80 -5.80
N LEU A 42 -1.87 10.95 -5.18
CA LEU A 42 -2.61 11.49 -4.07
C LEU A 42 -3.77 12.34 -4.62
N ASN A 43 -4.98 12.05 -4.16
CA ASN A 43 -6.15 12.82 -4.49
C ASN A 43 -6.70 13.51 -3.24
N MET A 44 -6.92 14.82 -3.33
CA MET A 44 -7.41 15.64 -2.23
C MET A 44 -8.85 16.06 -2.50
N GLN A 45 -9.76 15.69 -1.62
CA GLN A 45 -11.18 16.05 -1.70
C GLN A 45 -11.63 16.63 -0.36
N PRO A 46 -12.75 17.39 -0.32
CA PRO A 46 -13.33 17.85 0.94
C PRO A 46 -13.66 16.71 1.92
N THR A 47 -13.91 15.51 1.39
CA THR A 47 -14.17 14.28 2.15
C THR A 47 -12.92 13.63 2.74
N GLY A 48 -11.71 14.03 2.29
CA GLY A 48 -10.45 13.51 2.78
C GLY A 48 -9.39 13.29 1.69
N LEU A 49 -8.28 12.68 2.09
CA LEU A 49 -7.18 12.34 1.20
C LEU A 49 -7.21 10.86 0.84
N THR A 50 -7.10 10.55 -0.45
CA THR A 50 -7.09 9.18 -0.96
C THR A 50 -5.85 8.89 -1.80
N LEU A 51 -5.39 7.65 -1.73
CA LEU A 51 -4.23 7.13 -2.45
C LEU A 51 -4.61 5.82 -3.13
N THR A 52 -4.25 5.70 -4.41
CA THR A 52 -4.51 4.48 -5.19
C THR A 52 -3.19 3.89 -5.71
N PRO A 53 -2.41 3.19 -4.85
CA PRO A 53 -1.16 2.59 -5.29
C PRO A 53 -1.40 1.43 -6.27
N LYS A 54 -0.61 1.43 -7.34
CA LYS A 54 -0.51 0.33 -8.29
C LYS A 54 0.79 -0.43 -8.02
N LEU A 55 0.65 -1.71 -7.72
CA LEU A 55 1.72 -2.60 -7.30
C LEU A 55 1.82 -3.80 -8.24
N GLU A 56 3.01 -4.35 -8.35
CA GLU A 56 3.23 -5.67 -8.93
C GLU A 56 3.70 -6.64 -7.86
N VAL A 57 3.19 -7.86 -7.93
CA VAL A 57 3.61 -8.95 -7.04
C VAL A 57 4.09 -10.11 -7.90
N GLN A 58 5.40 -10.31 -7.92
CA GLN A 58 6.03 -11.44 -8.60
C GLN A 58 6.32 -12.55 -7.59
N ALA A 59 5.76 -13.73 -7.82
CA ALA A 59 6.03 -14.92 -7.04
C ALA A 59 7.12 -15.76 -7.71
N PHE A 60 8.04 -16.26 -6.88
CA PHE A 60 9.10 -17.20 -7.27
C PHE A 60 9.12 -18.39 -6.31
N VAL A 61 9.50 -19.56 -6.81
CA VAL A 61 9.99 -20.64 -5.97
C VAL A 61 11.51 -20.56 -5.89
N ILE A 62 12.06 -20.81 -4.70
CA ILE A 62 13.50 -20.92 -4.48
C ILE A 62 13.86 -22.39 -4.68
N LEU A 63 14.60 -22.68 -5.75
CA LEU A 63 15.06 -24.03 -6.09
C LEU A 63 16.25 -24.46 -5.20
N PRO A 64 16.58 -25.77 -5.14
CA PRO A 64 17.70 -26.26 -4.30
C PRO A 64 19.06 -25.62 -4.64
N ASN A 65 19.26 -25.23 -5.90
CA ASN A 65 20.45 -24.52 -6.35
C ASN A 65 20.40 -22.99 -6.08
N SER A 66 19.48 -22.54 -5.22
CA SER A 66 19.20 -21.14 -4.88
C SER A 66 18.73 -20.25 -6.04
N SER A 67 18.48 -20.81 -7.22
CA SER A 67 17.89 -20.07 -8.33
C SER A 67 16.39 -19.82 -8.12
N LEU A 68 15.87 -18.75 -8.74
CA LEU A 68 14.47 -18.37 -8.65
C LEU A 68 13.73 -18.81 -9.92
N ALA A 69 12.75 -19.70 -9.76
CA ALA A 69 11.82 -20.05 -10.83
C ALA A 69 10.53 -19.24 -10.69
N PRO A 70 10.11 -18.47 -11.72
CA PRO A 70 8.90 -17.66 -11.64
C PRO A 70 7.65 -18.55 -11.60
N LEU A 71 6.71 -18.23 -10.70
CA LEU A 71 5.42 -18.93 -10.57
C LEU A 71 4.31 -18.16 -11.26
N PHE A 72 4.12 -16.90 -10.88
CA PHE A 72 3.09 -16.01 -11.45
C PHE A 72 3.41 -14.54 -11.15
N LEU A 73 2.84 -13.64 -11.94
CA LEU A 73 2.89 -12.20 -11.78
C LEU A 73 1.47 -11.66 -11.59
N LEU A 74 1.25 -10.91 -10.53
CA LEU A 74 0.01 -10.21 -10.27
C LEU A 74 0.18 -8.70 -10.43
N SER A 75 -0.89 -8.06 -10.91
CA SER A 75 -1.14 -6.65 -10.66
C SER A 75 -2.01 -6.52 -9.43
N MET A 76 -1.64 -5.63 -8.52
CA MET A 76 -2.43 -5.32 -7.33
C MET A 76 -2.71 -3.82 -7.29
N THR A 77 -3.96 -3.44 -7.06
CA THR A 77 -4.36 -2.05 -6.84
C THR A 77 -5.05 -1.96 -5.49
N ALA A 78 -4.64 -0.99 -4.66
CA ALA A 78 -5.29 -0.74 -3.38
C ALA A 78 -6.04 0.60 -3.42
N SER A 79 -7.18 0.68 -2.75
CA SER A 79 -7.80 1.95 -2.34
C SER A 79 -7.39 2.20 -0.90
N ALA A 80 -6.78 3.36 -0.63
CA ALA A 80 -6.33 3.72 0.69
C ALA A 80 -6.72 5.16 1.05
N ALA A 81 -7.16 5.36 2.28
CA ALA A 81 -7.38 6.67 2.87
C ALA A 81 -6.10 7.11 3.61
N LEU A 82 -5.75 8.38 3.49
CA LEU A 82 -4.64 8.98 4.22
C LEU A 82 -5.20 9.94 5.28
N GLU A 83 -5.05 9.56 6.54
CA GLU A 83 -5.32 10.46 7.65
C GLU A 83 -4.08 11.30 7.91
N VAL A 84 -4.28 12.61 8.07
CA VAL A 84 -3.21 13.57 8.29
C VAL A 84 -3.48 14.32 9.58
N GLY A 85 -2.45 14.43 10.42
CA GLY A 85 -2.50 15.17 11.66
C GLY A 85 -1.22 15.97 11.89
N ALA A 86 -1.18 16.70 13.00
CA ALA A 86 0.00 17.42 13.46
C ALA A 86 0.42 16.91 14.84
N ARG A 87 1.71 16.66 15.02
CA ARG A 87 2.30 16.31 16.32
C ARG A 87 3.63 17.04 16.51
N SER A 88 3.71 17.88 17.54
CA SER A 88 4.94 18.61 17.89
C SER A 88 5.58 19.34 16.69
N ASN A 89 4.76 20.14 15.98
CA ASN A 89 5.13 20.90 14.77
C ASN A 89 5.57 20.07 13.55
N ARG A 90 5.21 18.79 13.51
CA ARG A 90 5.44 17.90 12.37
C ARG A 90 4.14 17.38 11.82
N LEU A 91 4.06 17.30 10.50
CA LEU A 91 2.98 16.58 9.83
C LEU A 91 3.15 15.08 10.11
N VAL A 92 2.08 14.42 10.51
CA VAL A 92 2.02 12.96 10.61
C VAL A 92 0.95 12.46 9.67
N GLY A 93 1.20 11.32 9.05
CA GLY A 93 0.26 10.68 8.13
C GLY A 93 0.14 9.21 8.47
N GLU A 94 -1.08 8.70 8.47
CA GLU A 94 -1.40 7.29 8.64
C GLU A 94 -2.23 6.81 7.45
N LEU A 95 -1.75 5.76 6.79
CA LEU A 95 -2.47 5.14 5.69
C LEU A 95 -3.39 4.05 6.23
N GLN A 96 -4.64 4.04 5.78
CA GLN A 96 -5.58 2.95 5.99
C GLN A 96 -5.94 2.36 4.62
N VAL A 97 -5.79 1.04 4.48
CA VAL A 97 -6.15 0.34 3.24
C VAL A 97 -7.56 -0.23 3.40
N ASP A 98 -8.44 0.09 2.47
CA ASP A 98 -9.85 -0.33 2.46
C ASP A 98 -10.03 -1.55 1.56
N ARG A 99 -9.71 -1.40 0.27
CA ARG A 99 -9.96 -2.44 -0.73
C ARG A 99 -8.72 -2.80 -1.51
N LEU A 100 -8.51 -4.10 -1.73
CA LEU A 100 -7.46 -4.65 -2.57
C LEU A 100 -8.08 -5.35 -3.79
N ILE A 101 -7.57 -5.05 -4.97
CA ILE A 101 -7.99 -5.67 -6.23
C ILE A 101 -6.76 -6.35 -6.85
N LEU A 102 -6.88 -7.66 -7.07
CA LEU A 102 -5.87 -8.48 -7.71
C LEU A 102 -6.25 -8.78 -9.16
N LYS A 103 -5.25 -8.80 -10.05
CA LYS A 103 -5.38 -9.27 -11.43
C LYS A 103 -4.18 -10.12 -11.80
N LEU A 104 -4.43 -11.27 -12.40
CA LEU A 104 -3.37 -12.12 -12.92
C LEU A 104 -2.81 -11.51 -14.22
N LYS A 105 -1.51 -11.21 -14.25
CA LYS A 105 -0.80 -10.76 -15.46
C LYS A 105 -0.18 -11.94 -16.22
N ARG A 106 0.43 -12.87 -15.49
CA ARG A 106 1.11 -14.04 -16.05
C ARG A 106 1.07 -15.20 -15.06
N SER A 107 0.94 -16.42 -15.57
CA SER A 107 1.14 -17.64 -14.79
C SER A 107 2.05 -18.62 -15.55
N ASN A 108 3.03 -19.18 -14.83
CA ASN A 108 3.92 -20.24 -15.29
C ASN A 108 3.53 -21.62 -14.70
N ILE A 109 2.46 -21.67 -13.90
CA ILE A 109 1.96 -22.86 -13.20
C ILE A 109 0.59 -23.32 -13.73
N GLY A 110 0.18 -22.81 -14.89
CA GLY A 110 -1.15 -23.02 -15.45
C GLY A 110 -2.20 -22.03 -14.94
N PRO A 111 -3.44 -22.09 -15.46
CA PRO A 111 -4.51 -21.20 -15.05
C PRO A 111 -4.90 -21.43 -13.59
N PHE A 112 -5.28 -20.36 -12.89
CA PHE A 112 -5.87 -20.43 -11.56
C PHE A 112 -6.76 -19.20 -11.32
N GLN A 113 -7.70 -19.32 -10.39
CA GLN A 113 -8.57 -18.22 -9.98
C GLN A 113 -7.79 -17.27 -9.06
N VAL A 114 -7.70 -16.00 -9.44
CA VAL A 114 -6.91 -15.00 -8.69
C VAL A 114 -7.54 -14.67 -7.34
N GLU A 115 -8.85 -14.87 -7.22
CA GLU A 115 -9.67 -14.67 -6.03
C GLU A 115 -9.18 -15.53 -4.86
N LEU A 116 -8.61 -16.70 -5.14
CA LEU A 116 -8.02 -17.58 -4.14
C LEU A 116 -6.86 -16.88 -3.40
N LEU A 117 -6.14 -15.98 -4.07
CA LEU A 117 -5.01 -15.24 -3.48
C LEU A 117 -5.45 -14.00 -2.70
N GLN A 118 -6.75 -13.65 -2.70
CA GLN A 118 -7.23 -12.43 -2.06
C GLN A 118 -6.89 -12.41 -0.57
N THR A 119 -7.28 -13.43 0.18
CA THR A 119 -7.01 -13.53 1.63
C THR A 119 -5.50 -13.53 1.94
N VAL A 120 -4.69 -14.16 1.09
CA VAL A 120 -3.22 -14.17 1.27
C VAL A 120 -2.64 -12.77 1.11
N MET A 121 -3.07 -12.03 0.09
CA MET A 121 -2.57 -10.68 -0.17
C MET A 121 -3.11 -9.67 0.84
N ASP A 122 -4.38 -9.80 1.27
CA ASP A 122 -4.94 -9.00 2.36
C ASP A 122 -4.08 -9.18 3.63
N TYR A 123 -3.77 -10.42 4.00
CA TYR A 123 -2.89 -10.69 5.14
C TYR A 123 -1.50 -10.06 4.98
N VAL A 124 -0.84 -10.24 3.83
CA VAL A 124 0.49 -9.65 3.57
C VAL A 124 0.46 -8.12 3.62
N VAL A 125 -0.60 -7.51 3.08
CA VAL A 125 -0.76 -6.05 3.10
C VAL A 125 -0.93 -5.54 4.52
N HIS A 126 -1.87 -6.07 5.28
CA HIS A 126 -2.19 -5.57 6.62
C HIS A 126 -1.12 -5.89 7.66
N THR A 127 -0.46 -7.04 7.57
CA THR A 127 0.52 -7.46 8.59
C THR A 127 1.95 -7.04 8.28
N VAL A 128 2.29 -6.82 7.00
CA VAL A 128 3.68 -6.56 6.62
C VAL A 128 3.88 -5.26 5.85
N LEU A 129 3.05 -4.95 4.85
CA LEU A 129 3.25 -3.75 4.03
C LEU A 129 2.78 -2.48 4.75
N LEU A 130 1.55 -2.48 5.27
CA LEU A 130 0.93 -1.31 5.89
C LEU A 130 1.73 -0.82 7.11
N PRO A 131 2.17 -1.69 8.05
CA PRO A 131 2.98 -1.25 9.18
C PRO A 131 4.34 -0.67 8.76
N ARG A 132 4.93 -1.16 7.65
CA ARG A 132 6.19 -0.62 7.12
C ARG A 132 6.00 0.75 6.49
N VAL A 133 4.88 0.97 5.81
CA VAL A 133 4.53 2.27 5.23
C VAL A 133 4.21 3.27 6.34
N ASN A 134 3.34 2.92 7.29
CA ASN A 134 2.97 3.81 8.40
C ASN A 134 4.14 4.05 9.38
N GLY A 135 4.97 3.02 9.63
CA GLY A 135 6.17 3.13 10.48
C GLY A 135 7.27 4.00 9.87
N LYS A 136 7.37 4.02 8.54
CA LYS A 136 8.08 5.08 7.81
C LYS A 136 7.17 6.32 7.79
N LYS A 137 7.03 6.99 8.95
CA LYS A 137 6.32 8.27 9.11
C LYS A 137 6.36 9.04 7.80
N LEU A 138 5.22 9.10 7.10
CA LEU A 138 5.13 9.47 5.68
C LEU A 138 5.79 10.85 5.41
N TRP A 139 5.93 11.66 6.46
CA TRP A 139 6.50 13.00 6.46
C TRP A 139 7.48 13.19 7.63
N ARG A 140 8.56 12.39 7.70
CA ARG A 140 9.51 12.47 8.83
C ARG A 140 10.27 13.81 8.90
N ASN A 141 10.37 14.56 7.81
CA ASN A 141 11.23 15.74 7.68
C ASN A 141 10.49 17.06 7.34
N ASP A 142 9.16 17.03 7.18
CA ASP A 142 8.42 18.24 6.84
C ASP A 142 7.99 18.97 8.11
N ARG A 143 8.60 20.12 8.38
CA ARG A 143 8.09 21.04 9.41
C ARG A 143 6.73 21.54 8.93
N LEU A 144 5.76 21.57 9.84
CA LEU A 144 4.49 22.20 9.55
C LEU A 144 4.73 23.70 9.33
N LEU A 145 4.66 24.15 8.09
CA LEU A 145 4.55 25.58 7.79
C LEU A 145 3.11 25.97 8.07
N VAL A 146 2.89 26.55 9.26
CA VAL A 146 1.63 27.25 9.53
C VAL A 146 1.66 28.49 8.65
N LEU A 147 0.89 28.49 7.56
CA LEU A 147 0.56 29.72 6.85
C LEU A 147 -0.31 30.53 7.81
N GLY A 148 0.34 31.32 8.65
CA GLY A 148 -0.33 32.28 9.51
C GLY A 148 -1.16 33.20 8.62
N LYS A 149 -2.46 33.27 8.89
CA LYS A 149 -3.22 34.46 8.52
C LYS A 149 -2.54 35.60 9.28
N GLU A 150 -1.90 36.49 8.55
CA GLU A 150 -1.28 37.69 9.10
C GLU A 150 -2.39 38.49 9.78
N GLY A 151 -2.41 38.46 11.11
CA GLY A 151 -3.26 39.31 11.92
C GLY A 151 -2.69 40.71 11.93
N GLY A 152 -3.11 41.53 10.97
CA GLY A 152 -2.95 42.98 11.05
C GLY A 152 -4.01 43.54 11.99
N VAL A 153 -3.57 43.98 13.18
CA VAL A 153 -4.35 44.85 14.05
C VAL A 153 -3.96 46.28 13.67
N ASP A 154 -4.89 47.04 13.08
CA ASP A 154 -4.90 48.49 13.08
C ASP A 154 -6.31 49.00 12.77
N GLY A 155 -6.78 49.97 13.56
CA GLY A 155 -7.78 50.92 13.09
C GLY A 155 -9.23 50.71 13.55
N LEU A 156 -9.57 51.41 14.62
CA LEU A 156 -10.91 51.83 15.03
C LEU A 156 -11.74 52.32 13.82
N GLY A 157 -12.94 51.77 13.63
CA GLY A 157 -13.89 52.24 12.62
C GLY A 157 -15.20 51.45 12.67
N ASP A 158 -16.19 52.02 13.34
CA ASP A 158 -17.59 51.59 13.31
C ASP A 158 -18.08 51.36 11.87
N THR A 159 -18.73 50.21 11.63
CA THR A 159 -19.97 50.14 10.85
C THR A 159 -20.65 48.79 11.01
N SER A 160 -21.83 48.85 11.60
CA SER A 160 -22.95 47.90 11.56
C SER A 160 -22.94 46.93 10.36
N CYS A 161 -22.96 45.63 10.64
CA CYS A 161 -23.49 44.63 9.70
C CYS A 161 -24.71 43.94 10.34
N LEU A 162 -25.89 44.43 9.97
CA LEU A 162 -27.19 43.78 10.16
C LEU A 162 -27.28 42.52 9.28
N ALA A 163 -28.01 41.51 9.81
CA ALA A 163 -28.82 40.44 9.21
C ALA A 163 -28.57 40.02 7.73
N GLN A 164 -28.63 38.73 7.36
CA GLN A 164 -29.82 37.87 7.47
C GLN A 164 -29.45 36.41 7.08
N LEU A 165 -30.07 35.45 7.78
CA LEU A 165 -30.40 34.04 7.45
C LEU A 165 -29.41 33.20 6.63
#